data_AF-A0A6C8H895-F1
#
_entry.id   AF-A0A6C8H895-F1
#
_cell.length_a   1.000
_cell.length_b   1.000
_cell.length_c   1.000
_cell.angle_alpha   90.00
_cell.angle_beta   90.00
_cell.angle_gamma   90.00
#
_symmetry.space_group_name_H-M   'P 1'
#
loop_
_entity.id
_entity.type
_entity.pdbx_description
1 polymer ?
#
loop_
_entity_poly.entity_id
_entity_poly.type
_entity_poly.pdbx_seq_one_letter_code
_entity_poly.pdbx_strand_id
1 'polypeptide(L)'
;MNRTLHTYLMEGGKLCDGSKFDNRGAYCRFVSSGITLNVLGCDQSSVTTSAVDHPITDVELHDINVAVNTRNIGSGQFTSTCSFQYIIDEL
;
A
#
# COMPACT_ATOMS: atom_id res chain seq x y z
N MET A 1 -15.65 2.27 10.40
CA MET A 1 -15.38 1.02 9.65
C MET A 1 -13.95 1.07 9.19
N ASN A 2 -13.20 -0.02 9.34
CA ASN A 2 -11.79 -0.07 8.93
C ASN A 2 -11.59 -1.19 7.93
N ARG A 3 -10.74 -0.96 6.92
CA ARG A 3 -10.33 -1.97 5.95
C ARG A 3 -8.87 -1.77 5.58
N THR A 4 -8.16 -2.87 5.43
CA THR A 4 -6.76 -2.90 5.00
C THR A 4 -6.69 -3.41 3.56
N LEU A 5 -5.87 -2.75 2.76
CA LEU A 5 -5.55 -3.14 1.39
C LEU A 5 -4.06 -3.47 1.32
N HIS A 6 -3.76 -4.72 1.01
CA HIS A 6 -2.39 -5.19 0.84
C HIS A 6 -1.89 -4.83 -0.56
N THR A 7 -0.63 -4.46 -0.66
CA THR A 7 0.03 -4.14 -1.93
C THR A 7 1.18 -5.10 -2.18
N TYR A 8 1.45 -5.38 -3.45
CA TYR A 8 2.38 -6.42 -3.87
C TYR A 8 3.25 -5.91 -5.01
N LEU A 9 4.51 -6.36 -5.05
CA LEU A 9 5.38 -6.15 -6.19
C LEU A 9 5.17 -7.26 -7.23
N MET A 10 5.08 -6.88 -8.50
CA MET A 10 4.91 -7.80 -9.62
C MET A 10 6.09 -7.67 -10.59
N GLU A 11 6.70 -8.80 -10.95
CA GLU A 11 7.79 -8.88 -11.92
C GLU A 11 7.35 -9.80 -13.07
N GLY A 12 7.25 -9.26 -14.29
CA GLY A 12 6.88 -10.04 -15.48
C GLY A 12 5.54 -10.79 -15.33
N GLY A 13 4.58 -10.21 -14.60
CA GLY A 13 3.28 -10.83 -14.33
C GLY A 13 3.28 -11.90 -13.24
N LYS A 14 4.41 -12.11 -12.55
CA LYS A 14 4.50 -13.00 -11.39
C LYS A 14 4.69 -12.19 -10.11
N LEU A 15 4.13 -12.71 -9.03
CA LEU A 15 4.35 -12.15 -7.69
C LEU A 15 5.84 -12.19 -7.36
N CYS A 16 6.39 -11.03 -6.97
CA CYS A 16 7.72 -10.95 -6.39
C CYS A 16 7.65 -11.46 -4.95
N ASP A 17 8.60 -12.32 -4.56
CA ASP A 17 8.60 -12.95 -3.25
C ASP A 17 9.96 -12.68 -2.58
N GLY A 18 10.00 -11.62 -1.75
CA GLY A 18 11.18 -11.21 -1.00
C GLY A 18 11.63 -12.23 0.05
N SER A 19 10.77 -13.20 0.40
CA SER A 19 11.04 -14.21 1.42
C SER A 19 11.96 -15.32 0.93
N LYS A 20 12.17 -15.41 -0.39
CA LYS A 20 13.09 -16.39 -0.98
C LYS A 20 14.53 -15.91 -0.86
N PHE A 21 15.37 -16.74 -0.26
CA PHE A 21 16.81 -16.49 -0.15
C PHE A 21 17.57 -17.08 -1.35
N ASP A 22 17.07 -16.78 -2.55
CA ASP A 22 17.68 -17.11 -3.84
C ASP A 22 17.88 -15.82 -4.67
N ASN A 23 18.37 -15.96 -5.91
CA ASN A 23 18.60 -14.82 -6.80
C ASN A 23 17.31 -14.04 -7.12
N ARG A 24 16.16 -14.73 -7.19
CA ARG A 24 14.88 -14.10 -7.50
C ARG A 24 14.40 -13.26 -6.33
N GLY A 25 14.43 -13.80 -5.12
CA GLY A 25 14.07 -13.02 -3.94
C GLY A 25 15.08 -11.91 -3.64
N ALA A 26 16.36 -12.07 -3.99
CA ALA A 26 17.34 -10.98 -3.92
C ALA A 26 16.97 -9.79 -4.83
N TYR A 27 16.55 -10.07 -6.07
CA TYR A 27 16.06 -9.03 -6.96
C TYR A 27 14.77 -8.35 -6.42
N CYS A 28 13.83 -9.14 -5.90
CA CYS A 28 12.63 -8.59 -5.26
C CYS A 28 12.95 -7.64 -4.10
N ARG A 29 13.89 -8.02 -3.23
CA ARG A 29 14.34 -7.18 -2.11
C ARG A 29 15.00 -5.89 -2.60
N PHE A 30 15.84 -5.99 -3.65
CA PHE A 30 16.52 -4.84 -4.23
C PHE A 30 15.51 -3.80 -4.74
N VAL A 31 14.57 -4.23 -5.59
CA VAL A 31 13.53 -3.33 -6.12
C VAL A 31 12.66 -2.77 -4.99
N SER A 32 12.24 -3.62 -4.04
CA SER A 32 11.39 -3.18 -2.92
C SER A 32 12.07 -2.13 -2.03
N SER A 33 13.40 -2.18 -1.89
CA SER A 33 14.15 -1.22 -1.07
C SER A 33 14.19 0.21 -1.64
N GLY A 34 13.90 0.39 -2.93
CA GLY A 34 13.83 1.70 -3.58
C GLY A 34 12.41 2.27 -3.69
N ILE A 35 11.40 1.60 -3.10
CA ILE A 35 9.99 2.05 -3.18
C ILE A 35 9.61 2.77 -1.89
N THR A 36 9.06 3.99 -2.03
CA THR A 36 8.45 4.75 -0.93
C THR A 36 6.98 5.03 -1.25
N LEU A 37 6.09 4.78 -0.30
CA LEU A 37 4.65 5.07 -0.41
C LEU A 37 4.26 6.32 0.40
N ASN A 38 3.86 7.38 -0.31
CA ASN A 38 3.29 8.59 0.28
C ASN A 38 1.76 8.56 0.25
N VAL A 39 1.14 8.83 1.40
CA VAL A 39 -0.30 9.04 1.52
C VAL A 39 -0.62 10.52 1.30
N LEU A 40 -1.33 10.84 0.21
CA LEU A 40 -1.69 12.23 -0.13
C LEU A 40 -3.02 12.66 0.51
N GLY A 41 -3.80 11.71 1.02
CA GLY A 41 -5.08 11.94 1.68
C GLY A 41 -6.29 11.63 0.79
N CYS A 42 -7.48 11.91 1.32
CA CYS A 42 -8.76 11.67 0.66
C CYS A 42 -9.54 12.97 0.50
N ASP A 43 -10.39 13.03 -0.52
CA ASP A 43 -11.28 14.17 -0.80
C ASP A 43 -12.40 14.37 0.25
N GLN A 44 -12.70 13.34 1.05
CA GLN A 44 -13.73 13.37 2.08
C GLN A 44 -13.11 13.32 3.48
N SER A 45 -13.44 14.32 4.30
CA SER A 45 -12.92 14.46 5.68
C SER A 45 -13.32 13.33 6.65
N SER A 46 -14.40 12.60 6.35
CA SER A 46 -14.81 11.43 7.14
C SER A 46 -14.00 10.18 6.80
N VAL A 47 -13.14 10.23 5.78
CA VAL A 47 -12.25 9.15 5.37
C VAL A 47 -10.82 9.55 5.65
N THR A 48 -10.09 8.65 6.30
CA THR A 48 -8.67 8.82 6.59
C THR A 48 -7.92 7.60 6.10
N THR A 49 -6.71 7.81 5.62
CA THR A 49 -5.84 6.74 5.13
C THR A 49 -4.47 6.84 5.76
N SER A 50 -3.83 5.69 5.92
CA SER A 50 -2.44 5.57 6.38
C SER A 50 -1.80 4.37 5.69
N ALA A 51 -0.49 4.41 5.47
CA ALA A 51 0.29 3.31 4.93
C ALA A 51 1.26 2.79 5.98
N VAL A 52 1.52 1.48 5.97
CA VAL A 52 2.53 0.82 6.80
C VAL A 52 3.38 -0.06 5.90
N ASP A 53 4.70 0.11 5.98
CA ASP A 53 5.65 -0.69 5.20
C ASP A 53 5.82 -2.08 5.82
N HIS A 54 5.94 -3.09 4.96
CA HIS A 54 6.37 -4.42 5.37
C HIS A 54 7.89 -4.55 5.31
N PRO A 55 8.48 -5.50 6.08
CA PRO A 55 9.86 -5.90 5.90
C PRO A 55 10.15 -6.26 4.43
N ILE A 56 11.31 -5.88 3.91
CA ILE A 56 11.70 -6.20 2.52
C ILE A 56 11.71 -7.72 2.22
N THR A 57 11.81 -8.55 3.26
CA THR A 57 11.76 -10.01 3.15
C THR A 57 10.34 -10.57 3.03
N ASP A 58 9.31 -9.74 3.14
CA ASP A 58 7.93 -10.18 2.99
C ASP A 58 7.53 -10.23 1.51
N VAL A 59 6.38 -10.86 1.25
CA VAL A 59 5.73 -10.86 -0.07
C VAL A 59 4.87 -9.61 -0.27
N GLU A 60 4.30 -9.13 0.83
CA GLU A 60 3.53 -7.88 0.89
C GLU A 60 4.50 -6.70 0.99
N LEU A 61 4.16 -5.60 0.31
CA LEU A 61 4.99 -4.41 0.27
C LEU A 61 4.51 -3.36 1.28
N HIS A 62 3.22 -3.06 1.25
CA HIS A 62 2.59 -2.11 2.17
C HIS A 62 1.15 -2.52 2.51
N ASP A 63 0.75 -2.17 3.72
CA ASP A 63 -0.64 -2.15 4.18
C ASP A 63 -1.21 -0.73 4.08
N ILE A 64 -2.19 -0.55 3.21
CA ILE A 64 -2.97 0.69 3.16
C ILE A 64 -4.22 0.52 4.02
N ASN A 65 -4.23 1.21 5.16
CA ASN A 65 -5.35 1.23 6.08
C ASN A 65 -6.30 2.37 5.72
N VAL A 66 -7.56 2.03 5.50
CA VAL A 66 -8.66 2.97 5.23
C VAL A 66 -9.60 2.96 6.42
N ALA A 67 -9.80 4.13 7.04
CA ALA A 67 -10.70 4.30 8.17
C ALA A 67 -11.80 5.31 7.83
N VAL A 68 -13.05 4.89 8.02
CA VAL A 68 -14.25 5.71 7.77
C VAL A 68 -14.94 6.02 9.10
N ASN A 69 -15.10 7.31 9.38
CA ASN A 69 -15.91 7.82 10.48
C ASN A 69 -17.38 7.93 10.06
N THR A 70 -18.17 6.94 10.44
CA THR A 70 -19.59 6.83 10.08
C THR A 70 -20.54 7.61 10.99
N ARG A 71 -20.06 8.30 12.04
CA ARG A 71 -20.92 8.91 13.08
C ARG A 71 -21.90 9.95 12.52
N ASN A 72 -21.55 10.63 11.43
CA ASN A 72 -22.34 11.73 10.85
C ASN A 72 -22.73 11.51 9.38
N ILE A 73 -22.59 10.30 8.86
CA ILE A 73 -22.83 10.00 7.43
C ILE A 73 -24.33 9.88 7.10
N GLY A 74 -25.20 9.83 8.12
CA GLY A 74 -26.66 9.66 7.94
C GLY A 74 -27.00 8.33 7.27
N SER A 75 -28.15 8.26 6.57
CA SER A 75 -28.55 7.11 5.74
C SER A 75 -28.09 7.23 4.28
N GLY A 76 -27.25 8.21 3.97
CA GLY A 76 -26.80 8.49 2.62
C GLY A 76 -25.63 7.59 2.20
N GLN A 77 -25.55 7.30 0.90
CA GLN A 77 -24.32 6.80 0.31
C GLN A 77 -23.33 7.96 0.18
N PHE A 78 -22.05 7.69 0.39
CA PHE A 78 -20.98 8.62 0.10
C PHE A 78 -19.89 7.91 -0.69
N THR A 79 -19.17 8.67 -1.50
CA THR A 79 -17.98 8.23 -2.20
C THR A 79 -16.81 9.07 -1.74
N SER A 80 -15.62 8.51 -1.78
CA SER A 80 -14.38 9.24 -1.54
C SER A 80 -13.27 8.68 -2.40
N THR A 81 -12.45 9.58 -2.94
CA THR A 81 -11.22 9.27 -3.66
C THR A 81 -10.04 9.56 -2.75
N CYS A 82 -9.19 8.54 -2.54
CA CYS A 82 -7.94 8.68 -1.80
C CYS A 82 -6.77 8.57 -2.77
N SER A 83 -5.81 9.48 -2.65
CA SER A 83 -4.64 9.53 -3.52
C SER A 83 -3.39 9.06 -2.78
N PHE A 84 -2.56 8.32 -3.51
CA PHE A 84 -1.31 7.76 -3.04
C PHE A 84 -0.25 8.01 -4.11
N GLN A 85 0.98 8.25 -3.68
CA GLN A 85 2.11 8.42 -4.59
C GLN A 85 3.18 7.40 -4.24
N TYR A 86 3.57 6.62 -5.25
CA TYR A 86 4.77 5.81 -5.17
C TYR A 86 5.94 6.58 -5.77
N ILE A 87 7.01 6.67 -5.01
CA ILE A 87 8.32 7.14 -5.47
C ILE A 87 9.19 5.91 -5.62
N ILE A 88 9.84 5.78 -6.78
CA ILE A 88 10.74 4.67 -7.09
C ILE A 88 12.10 5.30 -7.38
N ASP A 89 13.05 5.05 -6.49
CA ASP A 89 14.44 5.46 -6.67
C ASP A 89 15.18 4.30 -7.35
N GLU A 90 15.67 4.52 -8.58
CA GLU A 90 16.60 3.59 -9.21
C GLU A 90 17.97 3.71 -8.52
N LEU A 91 18.36 2.64 -7.81
CA LEU A 91 19.65 2.48 -7.13
C LEU A 91 20.73 1.92 -8.05
#